data_AF-A0A2H9LEP7-F1
#
_entry.id   AF-A0A2H9LEP7-F1
#
_cell.length_a   1.000
_cell.length_b   1.000
_cell.length_c   1.000
_cell.angle_alpha   90.00
_cell.angle_beta   90.00
_cell.angle_gamma   90.00
#
_symmetry.space_group_name_H-M   'P 1'
#
loop_
_entity.id
_entity.type
_entity.pdbx_description
1 polymer ?
#
loop_
_entity_poly.entity_id
_entity_poly.type
_entity_poly.pdbx_seq_one_letter_code
_entity_poly.pdbx_strand_id
1 'polypeptide(L)'
;MKAHIRNKVPKGKFATYHLTRALSLSEVKNIPCKTISCSPSSFGRISKKVKKYLADNRYVITIEKNKGKPLQTSPKKILEAIKLYRSGMSFRKIEKKIGIAKSTCHYLVRKAKKTKIKKGTVIITV
;
A
#
# COMPACT_ATOMS: atom_id res chain seq x y z
N MET A 1 -4.92 2.82 -29.14
CA MET A 1 -3.90 3.35 -28.21
C MET A 1 -3.96 2.59 -26.89
N LYS A 2 -2.85 2.01 -26.42
CA LYS A 2 -2.80 1.08 -25.26
C LYS A 2 -2.82 1.89 -23.94
N ALA A 3 -3.81 1.64 -23.08
CA ALA A 3 -3.81 2.11 -21.69
C ALA A 3 -2.50 1.65 -21.02
N HIS A 4 -1.70 2.60 -20.54
CA HIS A 4 -0.46 2.31 -19.84
C HIS A 4 -0.78 1.82 -18.43
N ILE A 5 -0.96 0.50 -18.30
CA ILE A 5 -1.08 -0.19 -17.01
C ILE A 5 0.30 -0.09 -16.33
N ARG A 6 0.48 0.90 -15.47
CA ARG A 6 1.69 1.03 -14.65
C ARG A 6 1.50 0.22 -13.37
N ASN A 7 2.29 -0.84 -13.20
CA ASN A 7 2.38 -1.62 -11.96
C ASN A 7 3.09 -0.88 -10.80
N LYS A 8 3.33 0.43 -10.94
CA LYS A 8 4.11 1.23 -10.00
C LYS A 8 3.40 2.55 -9.78
N VAL A 9 3.11 2.85 -8.51
CA VAL A 9 2.58 4.15 -8.07
C VAL A 9 3.57 5.23 -8.48
N PRO A 10 3.17 6.27 -9.26
CA PRO A 10 4.03 7.41 -9.52
C PRO A 10 4.32 8.10 -8.18
N LYS A 11 5.61 8.19 -7.83
CA LYS A 11 6.06 8.93 -6.65
C LYS A 11 5.96 10.42 -6.97
N GLY A 12 4.80 11.01 -6.70
CA GLY A 12 4.54 12.44 -6.84
C GLY A 12 3.16 12.78 -6.28
N LYS A 13 2.99 14.01 -5.78
CA LYS A 13 1.71 14.56 -5.30
C LYS A 13 0.75 14.82 -6.47
N PHE A 14 0.38 13.80 -7.23
CA PHE A 14 -0.75 13.90 -8.13
C PHE A 14 -2.00 13.47 -7.36
N ALA A 15 -3.05 14.30 -7.39
CA ALA A 15 -4.35 13.93 -6.84
C ALA A 15 -4.76 12.57 -7.45
N THR A 16 -4.77 11.53 -6.63
CA THR A 16 -5.04 10.15 -7.05
C THR A 16 -6.37 9.74 -6.45
N TYR A 17 -7.29 9.29 -7.29
CA TYR A 17 -8.62 8.86 -6.85
C TYR A 17 -8.63 7.34 -6.64
N HIS A 18 -8.90 6.90 -5.41
CA HIS A 18 -8.90 5.48 -5.05
C HIS A 18 -10.29 4.86 -5.23
N LEU A 19 -10.40 3.80 -6.04
CA LEU A 19 -11.64 3.06 -6.26
C LEU A 19 -11.82 1.97 -5.21
N THR A 20 -12.78 2.19 -4.31
CA THR A 20 -13.26 1.18 -3.36
C THR A 20 -14.24 0.20 -4.00
N ARG A 21 -14.95 0.62 -5.06
CA ARG A 21 -15.94 -0.19 -5.80
C ARG A 21 -15.78 -0.04 -7.32
N ALA A 22 -16.46 -0.90 -8.08
CA ALA A 22 -16.60 -0.72 -9.51
C ALA A 22 -17.47 0.51 -9.80
N LEU A 23 -17.04 1.34 -10.75
CA LEU A 23 -17.74 2.57 -11.12
C LEU A 23 -18.65 2.38 -12.33
N SER A 24 -19.73 3.17 -12.35
CA SER A 24 -20.57 3.37 -13.53
C SER A 24 -19.98 4.44 -14.46
N LEU A 25 -20.50 4.56 -15.69
CA LEU A 25 -20.03 5.56 -16.66
C LEU A 25 -20.28 7.00 -16.20
N SER A 26 -21.40 7.26 -15.53
CA SER A 26 -21.73 8.60 -15.03
C SER A 26 -20.76 9.01 -13.92
N GLU A 27 -20.43 8.10 -13.02
CA GLU A 27 -19.49 8.35 -11.93
C GLU A 27 -18.08 8.63 -12.43
N VAL A 28 -17.64 7.95 -13.50
CA VAL A 28 -16.30 8.16 -14.07
C VAL A 28 -16.12 9.56 -14.66
N LYS A 29 -17.18 10.15 -15.21
CA LYS A 29 -17.14 11.52 -15.74
C LYS A 29 -16.91 12.57 -14.65
N ASN A 30 -17.34 12.28 -13.42
CA ASN A 30 -17.25 13.20 -12.29
C ASN A 30 -15.93 13.06 -11.51
N ILE A 31 -14.99 12.21 -11.96
CA ILE A 31 -13.71 12.04 -11.27
C ILE A 31 -12.84 13.29 -11.51
N PRO A 32 -12.39 13.98 -10.45
CA PRO A 32 -11.66 15.25 -10.58
C PRO A 32 -10.21 15.09 -11.07
N CYS A 33 -9.73 13.86 -11.23
CA CYS A 33 -8.36 13.58 -11.65
C CYS A 33 -8.25 12.43 -12.66
N LYS A 34 -7.18 12.46 -13.46
CA LYS A 34 -6.89 11.45 -14.49
C LYS A 34 -6.12 10.23 -13.96
N THR A 35 -5.75 10.23 -12.68
CA THR A 35 -4.97 9.17 -12.03
C THR A 35 -5.86 8.39 -11.07
N ILE A 36 -6.09 7.12 -11.37
CA ILE A 36 -6.98 6.26 -10.61
C ILE A 36 -6.17 5.11 -10.02
N SER A 37 -6.37 4.80 -8.73
CA SER A 37 -5.83 3.58 -8.13
C SER A 37 -6.94 2.63 -7.70
N CYS A 38 -6.75 1.33 -7.87
CA CYS A 38 -7.77 0.34 -7.53
C CYS A 38 -7.17 -1.02 -7.19
N SER A 39 -7.91 -1.84 -6.44
CA SER A 39 -7.55 -3.24 -6.21
C SER A 39 -7.76 -4.08 -7.49
N PRO A 40 -7.09 -5.24 -7.62
CA PRO A 40 -7.32 -6.15 -8.75
C PRO A 40 -8.76 -6.61 -8.87
N SER A 41 -9.45 -6.82 -7.74
CA SER A 41 -10.86 -7.24 -7.70
C SER A 41 -11.78 -6.15 -8.21
N SER A 42 -11.59 -4.90 -7.78
CA SER A 42 -12.36 -3.75 -8.28
C SER A 42 -12.15 -3.57 -9.78
N PHE A 43 -10.90 -3.67 -10.27
CA PHE A 43 -10.61 -3.58 -11.71
C PHE A 43 -11.27 -4.71 -12.54
N GLY A 44 -11.31 -5.93 -12.00
CA GLY A 44 -11.98 -7.07 -12.63
C GLY A 44 -13.47 -6.81 -12.84
N ARG A 45 -14.14 -6.19 -11.86
CA ARG A 45 -15.58 -5.89 -11.88
C ARG A 45 -15.99 -4.70 -12.76
N ILE A 46 -15.05 -3.86 -13.19
CA ILE A 46 -15.37 -2.74 -14.09
C ILE A 46 -15.80 -3.28 -15.46
N SER A 47 -16.91 -2.74 -15.98
CA SER A 47 -17.47 -3.10 -17.28
C SER A 47 -16.53 -2.76 -18.44
N LYS A 48 -16.64 -3.51 -19.55
CA LYS A 48 -15.81 -3.28 -20.76
C LYS A 48 -15.98 -1.86 -21.31
N LYS A 49 -17.20 -1.31 -21.24
CA LYS A 49 -17.55 0.03 -21.72
C LYS A 49 -16.80 1.12 -20.94
N VAL A 50 -16.72 0.99 -19.62
CA VAL A 50 -15.97 1.91 -18.76
C VAL A 50 -14.46 1.79 -19.00
N LYS A 51 -13.93 0.57 -19.14
CA LYS A 51 -12.51 0.35 -19.46
C LYS A 51 -12.11 1.02 -20.78
N LYS A 52 -12.97 0.93 -21.79
CA LYS A 52 -12.78 1.62 -23.07
C LYS A 52 -12.77 3.13 -22.90
N TYR A 53 -13.76 3.68 -22.19
CA TYR A 53 -13.83 5.12 -21.90
C TYR A 53 -12.57 5.64 -21.17
N LEU A 54 -12.09 4.90 -20.16
CA LEU A 54 -10.88 5.26 -19.42
C LEU A 54 -9.63 5.26 -20.32
N ALA A 55 -9.55 4.31 -21.26
CA ALA A 55 -8.45 4.24 -22.23
C ALA A 55 -8.50 5.40 -23.24
N ASP A 56 -9.69 5.69 -23.79
CA ASP A 56 -9.91 6.75 -24.78
C ASP A 56 -9.60 8.14 -24.19
N ASN A 57 -9.97 8.37 -22.92
CA ASN A 57 -9.76 9.63 -22.20
C ASN A 57 -8.39 9.74 -21.50
N ARG A 58 -7.46 8.80 -21.77
CA ARG A 58 -6.08 8.81 -21.24
C ARG A 58 -5.99 8.80 -19.70
N TYR A 59 -6.87 8.08 -19.03
CA TYR A 59 -6.73 7.82 -17.59
C TYR A 59 -5.56 6.88 -17.32
N VAL A 60 -4.82 7.14 -16.24
CA VAL A 60 -3.75 6.26 -15.74
C VAL A 60 -4.29 5.43 -14.60
N ILE A 61 -4.40 4.11 -14.82
CA ILE A 61 -4.91 3.16 -13.82
C ILE A 61 -3.73 2.45 -13.17
N THR A 62 -3.61 2.59 -11.85
CA THR A 62 -2.60 1.91 -11.03
C THR A 62 -3.27 0.80 -10.22
N ILE A 63 -2.90 -0.45 -10.46
CA ILE A 63 -3.45 -1.59 -9.74
C ILE A 63 -2.61 -1.85 -8.49
N GLU A 64 -3.20 -1.63 -7.32
CA GLU A 64 -2.53 -1.81 -6.04
C GLU A 64 -2.79 -3.21 -5.49
N LYS A 65 -1.73 -4.04 -5.40
CA LYS A 65 -1.77 -5.34 -4.72
C LYS A 65 -1.34 -5.18 -3.26
N ASN A 66 -2.03 -4.33 -2.51
CA ASN A 66 -1.78 -4.20 -1.08
C ASN A 66 -2.43 -5.39 -0.36
N LYS A 67 -1.61 -6.36 0.05
CA LYS A 67 -2.04 -7.49 0.89
C LYS A 67 -1.69 -7.19 2.34
N GLY A 68 -2.65 -7.36 3.24
CA GLY A 68 -2.42 -7.37 4.68
C GLY A 68 -3.44 -6.55 5.48
N LYS A 69 -3.67 -6.96 6.73
CA LYS A 69 -4.40 -6.14 7.70
C LYS A 69 -3.51 -4.96 8.11
N PRO A 70 -4.07 -3.74 8.27
CA PRO A 70 -3.34 -2.64 8.86
C PRO A 70 -2.83 -3.05 10.24
N LEU A 71 -1.60 -2.62 10.57
CA LEU A 71 -1.10 -2.79 11.93
C LEU A 71 -1.93 -1.88 12.84
N GLN A 72 -2.54 -2.46 13.87
CA GLN A 72 -3.28 -1.71 14.89
C GLN A 72 -2.36 -0.80 15.72
N THR A 73 -1.06 -1.13 15.76
CA THR A 73 -0.05 -0.38 16.49
C THR A 73 0.30 0.92 15.76
N SER A 74 0.33 2.03 16.49
CA SER A 74 0.70 3.32 15.93
C SER A 74 2.14 3.33 15.39
N PRO A 75 2.43 4.05 14.29
CA PRO A 75 3.78 4.13 13.71
C PRO A 75 4.84 4.62 14.70
N LYS A 76 4.47 5.56 15.60
CA LYS A 76 5.36 6.08 16.65
C LYS A 76 5.83 4.96 17.58
N LYS A 77 4.89 4.16 18.10
CA LYS A 77 5.22 3.04 19.00
C LYS A 77 6.05 1.95 18.31
N ILE A 78 5.82 1.70 17.01
CA ILE A 78 6.63 0.76 16.23
C ILE A 78 8.10 1.22 16.16
N LEU A 79 8.32 2.49 15.82
CA LEU A 79 9.66 3.07 15.74
C LEU A 79 10.36 3.04 17.10
N GLU A 80 9.64 3.37 18.15
CA GLU A 80 10.16 3.37 19.52
C GLU A 80 10.57 1.95 19.97
N ALA A 81 9.73 0.94 19.71
CA ALA A 81 10.04 -0.46 20.03
C ALA A 81 11.31 -0.94 19.31
N ILE A 82 11.50 -0.56 18.04
CA ILE A 82 12.71 -0.90 17.28
C ILE A 82 13.94 -0.18 17.84
N LYS A 83 13.81 1.10 18.24
CA LYS A 83 14.90 1.86 18.86
C LYS A 83 15.36 1.25 20.18
N LEU A 84 14.42 0.93 21.08
CA LEU A 84 14.73 0.30 22.37
C LEU A 84 15.36 -1.08 22.22
N TYR A 85 14.94 -1.85 21.21
CA TYR A 85 15.60 -3.12 20.90
C TYR A 85 17.05 -2.91 20.45
N ARG A 86 17.29 -1.93 19.57
CA ARG A 86 18.65 -1.57 19.11
C ARG A 86 19.55 -1.08 20.23
N SER A 87 19.00 -0.47 21.28
CA SER A 87 19.74 -0.09 22.49
C SER A 87 19.96 -1.24 23.48
N GLY A 88 19.66 -2.50 23.10
CA GLY A 88 19.90 -3.68 23.92
C GLY A 88 18.81 -4.03 24.94
N MET A 89 17.65 -3.35 24.89
CA MET A 89 16.55 -3.65 25.82
C MET A 89 15.87 -4.99 25.48
N SER A 90 15.57 -5.79 26.51
CA SER A 90 14.86 -7.06 26.33
C SER A 90 13.38 -6.85 25.98
N PHE A 91 12.78 -7.78 25.23
CA PHE A 91 11.39 -7.67 24.78
C PHE A 91 10.38 -7.51 25.93
N ARG A 92 10.60 -8.17 27.07
CA ARG A 92 9.76 -8.01 28.27
C ARG A 92 9.82 -6.57 28.83
N LYS A 93 10.98 -5.92 28.79
CA LYS A 93 11.13 -4.52 29.24
C LYS A 93 10.48 -3.55 28.24
N ILE A 94 10.61 -3.80 26.95
CA ILE A 94 9.96 -3.01 25.88
C ILE A 94 8.43 -3.07 26.01
N GLU A 95 7.89 -4.26 26.26
CA GLU A 95 6.45 -4.47 26.50
C GLU A 95 5.95 -3.63 27.67
N LYS A 96 6.62 -3.71 28.83
CA LYS A 96 6.26 -2.91 30.01
C LYS A 96 6.34 -1.40 29.75
N LYS A 97 7.26 -0.94 28.89
CA LYS A 97 7.48 0.49 28.63
C LYS A 97 6.49 1.10 27.63
N ILE A 98 6.19 0.40 26.53
CA ILE A 98 5.38 0.95 25.42
C ILE A 98 3.94 0.40 25.42
N GLY A 99 3.71 -0.70 26.15
CA GLY A 99 2.43 -1.41 26.17
C GLY A 99 2.15 -2.19 24.89
N ILE A 100 3.19 -2.69 24.22
CA ILE A 100 3.05 -3.60 23.08
C ILE A 100 3.37 -5.01 23.55
N ALA A 101 2.48 -5.97 23.26
CA ALA A 101 2.68 -7.37 23.60
C ALA A 101 4.05 -7.88 23.13
N LYS A 102 4.71 -8.71 23.95
CA LYS A 102 6.02 -9.30 23.65
C LYS A 102 6.05 -9.95 22.26
N SER A 103 5.01 -10.70 21.90
CA SER A 103 4.88 -11.36 20.60
C SER A 103 4.86 -10.37 19.43
N THR A 104 4.17 -9.24 19.59
CA THR A 104 4.16 -8.14 18.62
C THR A 104 5.53 -7.47 18.53
N CYS A 105 6.23 -7.26 19.64
CA CYS A 105 7.61 -6.74 19.63
C CYS A 105 8.56 -7.66 18.85
N HIS A 106 8.52 -8.98 19.10
CA HIS A 106 9.27 -9.96 18.33
C HIS A 106 8.94 -9.88 16.84
N TYR A 107 7.66 -9.82 16.50
CA TYR A 107 7.19 -9.69 15.12
C TYR A 107 7.75 -8.43 14.45
N LEU A 108 7.67 -7.27 15.11
CA LEU A 108 8.15 -5.99 14.60
C LEU A 108 9.66 -6.02 14.36
N VAL A 109 10.44 -6.52 15.33
CA VAL A 109 11.89 -6.64 15.18
C VAL A 109 12.26 -7.62 14.08
N ARG A 110 11.59 -8.77 13.99
CA ARG A 110 11.80 -9.73 12.90
C ARG A 110 11.51 -9.10 11.54
N LYS A 111 10.44 -8.31 11.43
CA LYS A 111 10.10 -7.56 10.20
C LYS A 111 11.08 -6.43 9.90
N ALA A 112 11.62 -5.78 10.92
CA ALA A 112 12.60 -4.71 10.78
C ALA A 112 13.99 -5.22 10.37
N LYS A 113 14.37 -6.42 10.80
CA LYS A 113 15.63 -7.09 10.43
C LYS A 113 15.65 -7.57 8.97
N LYS A 114 14.48 -7.83 8.39
CA LYS A 114 14.38 -8.27 7.00
C LYS A 114 14.98 -7.23 6.07
N THR A 115 16.14 -7.55 5.50
CA THR A 115 16.79 -6.71 4.51
C THR A 115 15.99 -6.77 3.23
N LYS A 116 15.54 -5.60 2.79
CA LYS A 116 14.92 -5.44 1.48
C LYS A 116 16.05 -5.39 0.46
N ILE A 117 16.45 -6.55 -0.07
CA ILE A 117 17.35 -6.58 -1.23
C ILE A 117 16.55 -6.07 -2.42
N LYS A 118 16.90 -4.87 -2.89
CA LYS A 118 16.35 -4.32 -4.13
C LYS A 118 17.14 -4.90 -5.29
N LYS A 119 16.59 -5.91 -5.96
CA LYS A 119 17.11 -6.37 -7.26
C LYS A 119 16.24 -5.70 -8.33
N GLY A 120 16.63 -4.50 -8.76
CA GLY A 120 15.84 -3.66 -9.65
C GLY A 120 14.49 -3.22 -9.05
N THR A 121 13.38 -3.56 -9.70
CA THR A 121 11.99 -3.20 -9.31
C THR A 121 11.41 -4.10 -8.21
N VAL A 122 12.02 -5.25 -7.96
CA VAL A 122 11.50 -6.26 -7.03
C VAL A 122 12.17 -6.10 -5.67
N ILE A 123 11.35 -5.91 -4.64
CA ILE A 123 11.79 -5.92 -3.24
C ILE A 123 11.74 -7.36 -2.76
N ILE A 124 12.88 -8.04 -2.78
CA ILE A 124 13.01 -9.37 -2.19
C ILE A 124 13.22 -9.16 -0.69
N THR A 125 12.35 -9.76 0.11
CA THR A 125 12.44 -9.69 1.57
C THR A 125 13.14 -10.96 2.03
N VAL A 126 14.44 -10.88 2.27
CA VAL A 126 15.22 -11.97 2.88
C VAL A 126 14.93 -11.94 4.38
#